data_AF-A0A535DHR0-F1
#
_entry.id   AF-A0A535DHR0-F1
#
_cell.length_a   1.000
_cell.length_b   1.000
_cell.length_c   1.000
_cell.angle_alpha   90.00
_cell.angle_beta   90.00
_cell.angle_gamma   90.00
#
_symmetry.space_group_name_H-M   'P 1'
#
loop_
_entity.id
_entity.type
_entity.pdbx_description
1 polymer ?
#
loop_
_entity_poly.entity_id
_entity_poly.type
_entity_poly.pdbx_seq_one_letter_code
_entity_poly.pdbx_strand_id
1 'polypeptide(L)'
;MQVSQVAYDRFVIELPPADADWRPLADPETLAETAAWLWQFGPTPLVAVVGTEKAIPGWLTAWSPRVMKWAPAGSKLGCAVVLTEQADLERFLREGVPHEHTVLMWPRVSPAKTFEALAVGGTEWKVTVDAVADVSHAGERFEVTQVA
;
A
#
# COMPACT_ATOMS: atom_id res chain seq x y z
N MET A 1 -10.99 -0.83 -14.52
CA MET A 1 -10.67 0.05 -13.37
C MET A 1 -11.06 1.50 -13.69
N GLN A 2 -11.40 2.35 -12.71
CA GLN A 2 -11.57 3.79 -12.93
C GLN A 2 -10.55 4.58 -12.10
N VAL A 3 -9.88 5.55 -12.73
CA VAL A 3 -8.97 6.49 -12.06
C VAL A 3 -9.53 7.90 -12.22
N SER A 4 -9.65 8.62 -11.10
CA SER A 4 -10.10 10.01 -11.08
C SER A 4 -9.15 10.88 -10.28
N GLN A 5 -8.87 12.10 -10.77
CA GLN A 5 -8.18 13.12 -10.00
C GLN A 5 -9.22 13.96 -9.26
N VAL A 6 -9.28 13.83 -7.94
CA VAL A 6 -10.30 14.49 -7.10
C VAL A 6 -9.80 15.79 -6.47
N ALA A 7 -8.47 15.98 -6.41
CA ALA A 7 -7.81 17.23 -6.07
C ALA A 7 -6.46 17.32 -6.79
N TYR A 8 -5.79 18.47 -6.73
CA TYR A 8 -4.49 18.67 -7.37
C TYR A 8 -3.46 17.60 -6.96
N ASP A 9 -3.44 17.28 -5.67
CA ASP A 9 -2.52 16.34 -5.02
C ASP A 9 -3.14 14.95 -4.78
N ARG A 10 -4.36 14.68 -5.29
CA ARG A 10 -5.12 13.49 -4.92
C ARG A 10 -5.77 12.77 -6.09
N PHE A 11 -5.49 11.47 -6.17
CA PHE A 11 -6.06 10.54 -7.13
C PHE A 11 -6.79 9.42 -6.42
N VAL A 12 -7.87 8.94 -7.02
CA VAL A 12 -8.65 7.81 -6.53
C VAL A 12 -8.73 6.76 -7.62
N ILE A 13 -8.33 5.55 -7.27
CA ILE A 13 -8.58 4.35 -8.06
C ILE A 13 -9.78 3.64 -7.45
N GLU A 14 -10.84 3.47 -8.25
CA GLU A 14 -12.01 2.68 -7.90
C GLU A 14 -12.02 1.42 -8.76
N LEU A 15 -11.96 0.27 -8.10
CA LEU A 15 -12.16 -1.02 -8.75
C LEU A 15 -13.66 -1.31 -8.84
N PRO A 16 -14.10 -2.15 -9.80
CA PRO A 16 -15.49 -2.58 -9.84
C PRO A 16 -15.89 -3.20 -8.48
N PRO A 17 -17.12 -3.02 -8.01
CA PRO A 17 -17.53 -3.60 -6.72
C PRO A 17 -17.43 -5.13 -6.78
N ALA A 18 -16.95 -5.76 -5.71
CA ALA A 18 -17.01 -7.20 -5.61
C ALA A 18 -18.47 -7.68 -5.52
N ASP A 19 -18.72 -8.89 -6.01
CA ASP A 19 -19.98 -9.60 -5.81
C ASP A 19 -19.74 -10.95 -5.11
N ALA A 20 -20.74 -11.83 -5.12
CA ALA A 20 -20.66 -13.11 -4.42
C ALA A 20 -19.58 -14.04 -4.99
N ASP A 21 -19.30 -13.95 -6.30
CA ASP A 21 -18.46 -14.89 -7.04
C ASP A 21 -17.18 -14.25 -7.58
N TRP A 22 -17.11 -12.91 -7.58
CA TRP A 22 -16.02 -12.16 -8.18
C TRP A 22 -15.45 -11.08 -7.25
N ARG A 23 -14.11 -10.98 -7.22
CA ARG A 23 -13.38 -9.93 -6.50
C ARG A 23 -12.34 -9.29 -7.42
N PRO A 24 -12.21 -7.95 -7.44
CA PRO A 24 -11.29 -7.26 -8.35
C PRO A 24 -9.83 -7.69 -8.23
N LEU A 25 -9.31 -7.81 -7.02
CA LEU A 25 -7.91 -8.20 -6.81
C LEU A 25 -7.65 -9.71 -6.98
N ALA A 26 -8.71 -10.51 -7.17
CA ALA A 26 -8.60 -11.91 -7.56
C ALA A 26 -8.63 -12.07 -9.10
N ASP A 27 -9.13 -11.07 -9.83
CA ASP A 27 -9.13 -11.03 -11.29
C ASP A 27 -7.73 -10.63 -11.82
N PRO A 28 -7.05 -11.48 -12.62
CA PRO A 28 -5.69 -11.21 -13.05
C PRO A 28 -5.52 -9.93 -13.86
N GLU A 29 -6.51 -9.58 -14.70
CA GLU A 29 -6.45 -8.38 -15.54
C GLU A 29 -6.61 -7.12 -14.70
N THR A 30 -7.63 -7.07 -13.85
CA THR A 30 -7.87 -5.95 -12.94
C THR A 30 -6.71 -5.75 -11.95
N LEU A 31 -6.17 -6.85 -11.42
CA LEU A 31 -4.99 -6.83 -10.56
C LEU A 31 -3.77 -6.23 -11.27
N ALA A 32 -3.46 -6.72 -12.48
CA ALA A 32 -2.32 -6.24 -13.26
C ALA A 32 -2.46 -4.77 -13.66
N GLU A 33 -3.66 -4.35 -14.07
CA GLU A 33 -3.97 -2.95 -14.40
C GLU A 33 -3.75 -2.03 -13.18
N THR A 34 -4.26 -2.43 -12.02
CA THR A 34 -4.14 -1.69 -10.75
C THR A 34 -2.68 -1.59 -10.30
N ALA A 35 -1.96 -2.72 -10.33
CA ALA A 35 -0.56 -2.76 -9.94
C ALA A 35 0.32 -1.94 -10.89
N ALA A 36 0.07 -2.00 -12.21
CA ALA A 36 0.81 -1.21 -13.19
C ALA A 36 0.62 0.30 -12.94
N TRP A 37 -0.60 0.75 -12.67
CA TRP A 37 -0.88 2.15 -12.39
C TRP A 37 -0.16 2.61 -11.11
N LEU A 38 -0.28 1.86 -10.01
CA LEU A 38 0.38 2.17 -8.74
C LEU A 38 1.90 2.16 -8.87
N TRP A 39 2.46 1.19 -9.62
CA TRP A 39 3.90 1.09 -9.83
C TRP A 39 4.45 2.27 -10.63
N GLN A 40 3.69 2.75 -11.62
CA GLN A 40 4.11 3.88 -12.48
C GLN A 40 3.86 5.26 -11.86
N PHE A 41 3.08 5.35 -10.78
CA PHE A 41 2.71 6.63 -10.18
C PHE A 41 3.89 7.45 -9.65
N GLY A 42 4.91 6.81 -9.09
CA GLY A 42 5.99 7.49 -8.37
C GLY A 42 7.27 6.66 -8.29
N PRO A 43 8.25 7.09 -7.47
CA PRO A 43 9.53 6.41 -7.35
C PRO A 43 9.39 4.98 -6.83
N THR A 44 10.18 4.09 -7.42
CA THR A 44 10.30 2.67 -7.03
C THR A 44 11.69 2.43 -6.45
N PRO A 45 11.85 1.49 -5.50
CA PRO A 45 10.89 0.51 -4.98
C PRO A 45 9.85 1.10 -4.01
N LEU A 46 8.69 0.44 -3.91
CA LEU A 46 7.60 0.81 -3.02
C LEU A 46 7.80 0.26 -1.61
N VAL A 47 7.21 0.93 -0.63
CA VAL A 47 7.07 0.42 0.73
C VAL A 47 5.59 0.18 1.02
N ALA A 48 5.23 -1.02 1.45
CA ALA A 48 3.88 -1.31 1.91
C ALA A 48 3.89 -1.50 3.42
N VAL A 49 2.93 -0.88 4.11
CA VAL A 49 2.74 -1.01 5.55
C VAL A 49 1.35 -1.54 5.83
N VAL A 50 1.27 -2.67 6.52
CA VAL A 50 0.01 -3.30 6.94
C VAL A 50 -0.15 -3.14 8.43
N GLY A 51 -1.28 -2.58 8.86
CA GLY A 51 -1.67 -2.47 10.26
C GLY A 51 -2.06 -3.85 10.82
N THR A 52 -1.58 -4.17 12.01
CA THR A 52 -1.93 -5.40 12.72
C THR A 52 -2.15 -5.17 14.21
N GLU A 53 -3.04 -5.95 14.80
CA GLU A 53 -3.38 -5.91 16.22
C GLU A 53 -2.55 -6.85 17.09
N LYS A 54 -1.97 -7.90 16.50
CA LYS A 54 -1.34 -8.99 17.26
C LYS A 54 -0.03 -9.46 16.67
N ALA A 55 -0.06 -10.00 15.46
CA ALA A 55 1.07 -10.68 14.84
C ALA A 55 1.20 -10.27 13.38
N ILE A 56 2.40 -10.43 12.84
CA ILE A 56 2.66 -10.26 11.42
C ILE A 56 1.79 -11.26 10.63
N PRO A 57 0.97 -10.81 9.67
CA PRO A 57 0.23 -11.71 8.80
C PRO A 57 1.14 -12.72 8.12
N GLY A 58 0.76 -14.01 8.15
CA GLY A 58 1.61 -15.09 7.62
C GLY A 58 1.95 -14.95 6.14
N TRP A 59 1.03 -14.38 5.35
CA TRP A 59 1.25 -14.13 3.92
C TRP A 59 2.38 -13.12 3.68
N LEU A 60 2.62 -12.17 4.59
CA LEU A 60 3.71 -11.17 4.44
C LEU A 60 5.12 -11.76 4.58
N THR A 61 5.25 -12.98 5.12
CA THR A 61 6.57 -13.57 5.43
C THR A 61 7.49 -13.69 4.22
N ALA A 62 6.92 -13.82 3.01
CA ALA A 62 7.67 -13.87 1.75
C ALA A 62 8.53 -12.63 1.50
N TRP A 63 8.18 -11.47 2.07
CA TRP A 63 8.87 -10.19 1.88
C TRP A 63 9.76 -9.79 3.07
N SER A 64 10.04 -10.69 4.00
CA SER A 64 10.85 -10.40 5.21
C SER A 64 10.37 -9.13 5.96
N PRO A 65 9.12 -9.14 6.48
CA PRO A 65 8.48 -7.96 7.04
C PRO A 65 9.19 -7.48 8.31
N ARG A 66 9.19 -6.16 8.50
CA ARG A 66 9.76 -5.52 9.69
C ARG A 66 8.66 -4.85 10.50
N VAL A 67 8.68 -5.06 11.81
CA VAL A 67 7.74 -4.42 12.73
C VAL A 67 8.12 -2.96 12.95
N MET A 68 7.15 -2.08 12.80
CA MET A 68 7.26 -0.63 12.92
C MET A 68 6.44 -0.11 14.09
N LYS A 69 6.87 1.02 14.66
CA LYS A 69 6.10 1.75 15.68
C LYS A 69 4.94 2.51 15.07
N TRP A 70 5.12 3.06 13.86
CA TRP A 70 4.01 3.63 13.11
C TRP A 70 3.17 2.53 12.47
N ALA A 71 1.86 2.72 12.47
CA ALA A 71 0.89 1.83 11.83
C ALA A 71 -0.24 2.64 11.18
N PRO A 72 -0.79 2.17 10.06
CA PRO A 72 -1.93 2.79 9.41
C PRO A 72 -3.23 2.57 10.21
N ALA A 73 -4.22 3.43 9.98
CA ALA A 73 -5.59 3.31 10.46
C ALA A 73 -5.77 3.02 11.98
N GLY A 74 -4.81 3.49 12.80
CA GLY A 74 -4.87 3.36 14.26
C GLY A 74 -4.55 1.97 14.80
N SER A 75 -4.05 1.05 13.98
CA SER A 75 -3.58 -0.25 14.44
C SER A 75 -2.45 -0.12 15.46
N LYS A 76 -2.29 -1.13 16.32
CA LYS A 76 -1.24 -1.10 17.36
C LYS A 76 0.19 -1.22 16.82
N LEU A 77 0.37 -1.96 15.73
CA LEU A 77 1.67 -2.24 15.12
C LEU A 77 1.56 -2.15 13.60
N GLY A 78 2.61 -1.66 12.96
CA GLY A 78 2.76 -1.70 11.50
C GLY A 78 3.73 -2.79 11.09
N CYS A 79 3.43 -3.50 10.01
CA CYS A 79 4.35 -4.42 9.35
C CYS A 79 4.74 -3.85 8.00
N ALA A 80 5.99 -3.39 7.88
CA ALA A 80 6.50 -2.79 6.66
C ALA A 80 7.30 -3.80 5.83
N VAL A 81 7.06 -3.79 4.52
CA VAL A 81 7.79 -4.58 3.51
C VAL A 81 8.22 -3.68 2.36
N VAL A 82 9.26 -4.11 1.63
CA VAL A 82 9.70 -3.44 0.41
C VAL A 82 9.22 -4.28 -0.78
N LEU A 83 8.58 -3.63 -1.74
CA LEU A 83 8.15 -4.24 -3.00
C LEU A 83 9.12 -3.76 -4.08
N THR A 84 9.91 -4.69 -4.63
CA THR A 84 11.08 -4.36 -5.44
C THR A 84 10.81 -4.31 -6.93
N GLU A 85 9.77 -5.01 -7.38
CA GLU A 85 9.29 -5.02 -8.76
C GLU A 85 7.76 -5.00 -8.84
N GLN A 86 7.21 -4.71 -10.01
CA GLN A 86 5.76 -4.70 -10.21
C GLN A 86 5.11 -6.06 -9.87
N ALA A 87 5.80 -7.17 -10.17
CA ALA A 87 5.32 -8.51 -9.84
C ALA A 87 5.20 -8.75 -8.33
N ASP A 88 6.07 -8.13 -7.52
CA ASP A 88 5.94 -8.15 -6.06
C ASP A 88 4.67 -7.42 -5.62
N LEU A 89 4.37 -6.27 -6.24
CA LEU A 89 3.16 -5.50 -5.94
C LEU A 89 1.90 -6.28 -6.33
N GLU A 90 1.86 -6.89 -7.51
CA GLU A 90 0.74 -7.75 -7.93
C GLU A 90 0.54 -8.90 -6.94
N ARG A 91 1.63 -9.56 -6.55
CA ARG A 91 1.58 -10.66 -5.59
C ARG A 91 1.09 -10.17 -4.21
N PHE A 92 1.59 -9.02 -3.74
CA PHE A 92 1.17 -8.40 -2.48
C PHE A 92 -0.32 -8.07 -2.50
N LEU A 93 -0.80 -7.44 -3.57
CA LEU A 93 -2.20 -7.05 -3.74
C LEU A 93 -3.12 -8.28 -3.79
N ARG A 94 -2.68 -9.37 -4.41
CA ARG A 94 -3.45 -10.63 -4.43
C ARG A 94 -3.49 -11.35 -3.09
N GLU A 95 -2.36 -11.46 -2.40
CA GLU A 95 -2.25 -12.26 -1.16
C GLU A 95 -2.82 -11.54 0.07
N GLY A 96 -2.83 -10.21 0.08
CA GLY A 96 -3.27 -9.43 1.23
C GLY A 96 -4.77 -9.12 1.30
N VAL A 97 -5.58 -9.54 0.32
CA VAL A 97 -7.05 -9.34 0.32
C VAL A 97 -7.65 -9.83 1.63
N PRO A 98 -8.48 -9.03 2.34
CA PRO A 98 -9.13 -7.78 1.89
C PRO A 98 -8.32 -6.48 2.04
N HIS A 99 -7.02 -6.47 2.34
CA HIS A 99 -6.22 -5.23 2.54
C HIS A 99 -6.87 -4.22 3.48
N GLU A 100 -7.28 -4.70 4.65
CA GLU A 100 -7.69 -3.80 5.73
C GLU A 100 -6.46 -3.15 6.34
N HIS A 101 -6.51 -1.83 6.55
CA HIS A 101 -5.42 -1.06 7.16
C HIS A 101 -4.09 -1.18 6.40
N THR A 102 -4.12 -1.02 5.08
CA THR A 102 -2.91 -1.09 4.25
C THR A 102 -2.61 0.27 3.63
N VAL A 103 -1.34 0.68 3.72
CA VAL A 103 -0.83 1.91 3.08
C VAL A 103 0.36 1.57 2.22
N LEU A 104 0.31 1.96 0.95
CA LEU A 104 1.47 1.97 0.06
C LEU A 104 2.15 3.34 0.16
N MET A 105 3.47 3.36 0.10
CA MET A 105 4.28 4.56 0.24
C MET A 105 5.31 4.59 -0.88
N TRP A 106 5.44 5.73 -1.55
CA TRP A 106 6.48 6.00 -2.54
C TRP A 106 7.64 6.74 -1.85
N PRO A 107 8.77 6.06 -1.55
CA PRO A 107 9.89 6.67 -0.83
C PRO A 107 10.55 7.78 -1.66
N ARG A 108 10.76 8.94 -1.04
CA ARG A 108 11.42 10.09 -1.68
C ARG A 108 12.92 9.88 -1.93
N VAL A 109 13.59 9.17 -1.01
CA VAL A 109 15.06 8.97 -1.05
C VAL A 109 15.42 7.49 -1.17
N SER A 110 14.96 6.68 -0.22
CA SER A 110 15.14 5.22 -0.24
C SER A 110 14.20 4.56 0.77
N PRO A 111 13.86 3.27 0.58
CA PRO A 111 13.10 2.53 1.57
C PRO A 111 13.76 2.53 2.95
N ALA A 112 15.09 2.46 3.02
CA ALA A 112 15.80 2.45 4.30
C ALA A 112 15.50 3.70 5.15
N LYS A 113 15.45 4.89 4.51
CA LYS A 113 15.11 6.15 5.20
C LYS A 113 13.66 6.19 5.66
N THR A 114 12.74 5.69 4.84
CA THR A 114 11.33 5.56 5.24
C THR A 114 11.18 4.61 6.43
N PHE A 115 11.88 3.47 6.44
CA PHE A 115 11.85 2.53 7.56
C PHE A 115 12.42 3.11 8.85
N GLU A 116 13.54 3.86 8.78
CA GLU A 116 14.10 4.57 9.93
C GLU A 116 13.05 5.51 10.56
N ALA A 117 12.34 6.29 9.73
CA ALA A 117 11.30 7.20 10.20
C ALA A 117 10.06 6.46 10.75
N LEU A 118 9.60 5.39 10.09
CA LEU A 118 8.50 4.56 10.57
C LEU A 118 8.82 3.86 11.92
N ALA A 119 10.08 3.54 12.17
CA ALA A 119 10.55 2.96 13.42
C ALA A 119 10.58 3.96 14.59
N VAL A 120 10.71 5.25 14.32
CA VAL A 120 10.56 6.32 15.33
C VAL A 120 9.10 6.40 15.78
N GLY A 121 8.15 6.24 14.85
CA GLY A 121 6.72 6.47 15.07
C GLY A 121 6.32 7.89 14.66
N GLY A 122 5.08 8.29 14.96
CA GLY A 122 4.64 9.68 14.76
C GLY A 122 4.39 10.07 13.30
N THR A 123 4.88 11.24 12.89
CA THR A 123 4.61 11.86 11.57
C THR A 123 5.86 12.14 10.75
N GLU A 124 7.03 11.79 11.28
CA GLU A 124 8.35 12.00 10.70
C GLU A 124 8.52 11.28 9.36
N TRP A 125 7.80 10.17 9.16
CA TRP A 125 7.82 9.45 7.88
C TRP A 125 7.26 10.29 6.72
N LYS A 126 6.42 11.31 6.98
CA LYS A 126 5.80 12.12 5.92
C LYS A 126 6.82 12.85 5.07
N VAL A 127 7.96 13.26 5.63
CA VAL A 127 9.03 13.93 4.87
C VAL A 127 9.93 12.95 4.10
N THR A 128 9.71 11.64 4.26
CA THR A 128 10.50 10.58 3.62
C THR A 128 9.82 9.95 2.41
N VAL A 129 8.61 10.42 2.08
CA VAL A 129 7.78 9.88 0.99
C VAL A 129 7.31 11.02 0.10
N ASP A 130 7.09 10.74 -1.19
CA ASP A 130 6.50 11.70 -2.13
C ASP A 130 4.99 11.52 -2.24
N ALA A 131 4.49 10.33 -1.91
CA ALA A 131 3.08 10.02 -1.89
C ALA A 131 2.78 8.81 -1.02
N VAL A 132 1.51 8.68 -0.67
CA VAL A 132 0.94 7.50 -0.03
C VAL A 132 -0.35 7.09 -0.71
N ALA A 133 -0.68 5.80 -0.69
CA ALA A 133 -1.98 5.29 -1.10
C ALA A 133 -2.62 4.51 0.04
N ASP A 134 -3.74 5.02 0.53
CA ASP A 134 -4.58 4.33 1.50
C ASP A 134 -5.47 3.33 0.74
N VAL A 135 -5.38 2.05 1.14
CA VAL A 135 -6.23 0.99 0.61
C VAL A 135 -7.44 0.82 1.52
N SER A 136 -8.64 0.88 0.95
CA SER A 136 -9.90 0.84 1.67
C SER A 136 -10.92 -0.04 0.96
N HIS A 137 -12.10 -0.23 1.57
CA HIS A 137 -13.21 -1.00 1.01
C HIS A 137 -12.77 -2.40 0.56
N ALA A 138 -12.09 -3.13 1.45
CA ALA A 138 -11.61 -4.48 1.18
C ALA A 138 -10.69 -4.63 -0.07
N GLY A 139 -9.96 -3.57 -0.44
CA GLY A 139 -9.08 -3.55 -1.61
C GLY A 139 -9.74 -3.03 -2.89
N GLU A 140 -10.96 -2.49 -2.80
CA GLU A 140 -11.70 -1.96 -3.95
C GLU A 140 -11.40 -0.48 -4.22
N ARG A 141 -10.81 0.24 -3.25
CA ARG A 141 -10.52 1.68 -3.40
C ARG A 141 -9.12 2.02 -2.92
N PHE A 142 -8.37 2.72 -3.77
CA PHE A 142 -7.04 3.27 -3.46
C PHE A 142 -7.11 4.78 -3.54
N GLU A 143 -6.84 5.46 -2.42
CA GLU A 143 -6.75 6.92 -2.39
C GLU A 143 -5.28 7.33 -2.32
N VAL A 144 -4.75 7.83 -3.44
CA VAL A 144 -3.36 8.25 -3.57
C VAL A 144 -3.27 9.75 -3.29
N THR A 145 -2.48 10.12 -2.28
CA THR A 145 -2.22 11.51 -1.88
C THR A 145 -0.74 11.81 -2.00
N GLN A 146 -0.39 12.85 -2.75
CA GLN A 146 0.97 13.38 -2.82
C GLN A 146 1.30 14.14 -1.53
N VAL A 147 2.47 13.87 -0.96
CA VAL A 147 2.93 14.46 0.29
C VAL A 147 4.00 15.51 -0.07
N ALA A 148 3.63 16.78 0.06
CA ALA A 148 4.48 17.93 -0.26
C ALA A 148 5.81 17.92 0.52
#